data_AF-A0A6P1DH51-F1
#
_entry.id   AF-A0A6P1DH51-F1
#
_cell.length_a   1.000
_cell.length_b   1.000
_cell.length_c   1.000
_cell.angle_alpha   90.00
_cell.angle_beta   90.00
_cell.angle_gamma   90.00
#
_symmetry.space_group_name_H-M   'P 1'
#
loop_
_entity.id
_entity.type
_entity.pdbx_description
1 polymer ?
#
loop_
_entity_poly.entity_id
_entity_poly.type
_entity_poly.pdbx_seq_one_letter_code
_entity_poly.pdbx_strand_id
1 'polypeptide(L)'
;MSSLATDRVDQCSSGEFSAQPFALSPAQTALWYAQRIRPDVPLTIAQYVEIHGDLDAGRLLYSIERFGAETQVGLLRLVEIDGVPHQVVDPFHRPGWARVDLRGESDPHAAAMHWMNEHASSPIDLDKDHLITNAVLRTGDNDYIWYARAHHIIIDGYGAMNALTRTAEIYT
;
A
#
# COMPACT_ATOMS: atom_id res chain seq x y z
N MET A 1 -2.23 -33.16 3.39
CA MET A 1 -2.35 -33.31 1.93
C MET A 1 -3.71 -32.81 1.50
N SER A 2 -3.78 -31.62 0.91
CA SER A 2 -4.80 -31.28 -0.08
C SER A 2 -4.24 -30.10 -0.87
N SER A 3 -3.80 -30.42 -2.08
CA SER A 3 -3.36 -29.51 -3.11
C SER A 3 -4.53 -28.62 -3.52
N LEU A 4 -4.32 -27.30 -3.53
CA LEU A 4 -5.13 -26.41 -4.36
C LEU A 4 -4.17 -25.76 -5.34
N ALA A 5 -4.24 -26.31 -6.55
CA ALA A 5 -3.52 -25.89 -7.72
C ALA A 5 -3.82 -24.42 -8.01
N THR A 6 -2.76 -23.63 -8.10
CA THR A 6 -2.79 -22.28 -8.66
C THR A 6 -2.84 -22.45 -10.17
N ASP A 7 -4.03 -22.33 -10.77
CA ASP A 7 -4.13 -22.24 -12.22
C ASP A 7 -3.53 -20.91 -12.68
N ARG A 8 -2.39 -21.02 -13.36
CA ARG A 8 -1.82 -19.97 -14.20
C ARG A 8 -2.81 -19.70 -15.33
N VAL A 9 -3.25 -18.45 -15.43
CA VAL A 9 -3.68 -17.89 -16.71
C VAL A 9 -2.67 -16.84 -17.09
N ASP A 10 -1.76 -17.23 -17.99
CA ASP A 10 -1.02 -16.29 -18.83
C ASP A 10 -2.06 -15.47 -19.62
N GLN A 11 -2.15 -14.18 -19.31
CA GLN A 11 -2.70 -13.17 -20.21
C GLN A 11 -2.05 -11.83 -19.86
N CYS A 12 -0.87 -11.61 -20.41
CA CYS A 12 -0.34 -10.26 -20.61
C CYS A 12 -1.20 -9.63 -21.72
N SER A 13 -2.41 -9.18 -21.36
CA SER A 13 -3.15 -8.25 -22.21
C SER A 13 -2.46 -6.91 -22.05
N SER A 14 -2.07 -6.32 -23.18
CA SER A 14 -1.75 -4.90 -23.28
C SER A 14 -3.01 -4.13 -22.90
N GLY A 15 -3.23 -3.95 -21.60
CA GLY A 15 -4.21 -3.01 -21.10
C GLY A 15 -3.83 -1.65 -21.64
N GLU A 16 -4.68 -1.07 -22.48
CA GLU A 16 -4.59 0.33 -22.86
C GLU A 16 -4.63 1.13 -21.55
N PHE A 17 -3.45 1.52 -21.07
CA PHE A 17 -3.37 2.49 -19.99
C PHE A 17 -4.08 3.75 -20.49
N SER A 18 -5.09 4.23 -19.76
CA SER A 18 -5.77 5.48 -20.14
C SER A 18 -4.82 6.69 -20.09
N ALA A 19 -3.63 6.53 -19.51
CA ALA A 19 -2.57 7.53 -19.42
C ALA A 19 -1.26 6.99 -20.03
N GLN A 20 -0.51 7.86 -20.72
CA GLN A 20 0.79 7.50 -21.28
C GLN A 20 1.82 7.25 -20.17
N PRO A 21 2.58 6.13 -20.21
CA PRO A 21 3.69 5.91 -19.31
C PRO A 21 4.74 7.02 -19.42
N PHE A 22 5.35 7.39 -18.29
CA PHE A 22 6.40 8.39 -18.22
C PHE A 22 7.57 7.91 -17.36
N ALA A 23 8.74 8.50 -17.59
CA ALA A 23 9.96 8.06 -16.93
C ALA A 23 9.87 8.21 -15.40
N LEU A 24 10.52 7.30 -14.69
CA LEU A 24 10.80 7.49 -13.27
C LEU A 24 11.70 8.71 -13.06
N SER A 25 11.50 9.41 -11.94
CA SER A 25 12.47 10.42 -11.51
C SER A 25 13.84 9.78 -11.22
N PRO A 26 14.94 10.56 -11.15
CA PRO A 26 16.25 10.01 -10.79
C PRO A 26 16.25 9.26 -9.45
N ALA A 27 15.53 9.77 -8.45
CA ALA A 27 15.40 9.13 -7.14
C ALA A 27 14.61 7.82 -7.21
N GLN A 28 13.48 7.81 -7.94
CA GLN A 28 12.69 6.61 -8.17
C GLN A 28 13.48 5.54 -8.94
N THR A 29 14.27 5.96 -9.94
CA THR A 29 15.14 5.08 -10.72
C THR A 29 16.20 4.41 -9.83
N ALA A 30 16.83 5.17 -8.94
CA ALA A 30 17.79 4.63 -7.99
C ALA A 30 17.16 3.59 -7.05
N LEU A 31 15.95 3.86 -6.53
CA LEU A 31 15.20 2.92 -5.70
C LEU A 31 14.80 1.66 -6.47
N TRP A 32 14.38 1.80 -7.73
CA TRP A 32 14.03 0.67 -8.59
C TRP A 32 15.23 -0.28 -8.78
N TYR A 33 16.41 0.26 -9.13
CA TYR A 33 17.62 -0.54 -9.25
C TYR A 33 18.06 -1.14 -7.91
N ALA A 34 17.99 -0.37 -6.82
CA ALA A 34 18.32 -0.88 -5.49
C ALA A 34 17.45 -2.09 -5.11
N GLN A 35 16.13 -2.02 -5.36
CA GLN A 35 15.22 -3.13 -5.09
C GLN A 35 15.52 -4.35 -5.98
N ARG A 36 15.85 -4.15 -7.27
CA ARG A 36 16.24 -5.27 -8.16
C ARG A 36 17.56 -5.92 -7.76
N ILE A 37 18.52 -5.18 -7.17
CA ILE A 37 19.79 -5.73 -6.66
C ILE A 37 19.58 -6.51 -5.36
N ARG A 38 18.71 -6.03 -4.47
CA ARG A 38 18.38 -6.64 -3.17
C ARG A 38 16.87 -6.81 -3.01
N PRO A 39 16.24 -7.77 -3.72
CA PRO A 39 14.79 -7.96 -3.68
C PRO A 39 14.29 -8.38 -2.30
N ASP A 40 15.15 -8.92 -1.45
CA ASP A 40 14.88 -9.34 -0.08
C ASP A 40 14.83 -8.18 0.94
N VAL A 41 15.40 -7.02 0.61
CA VAL A 41 15.45 -5.88 1.52
C VAL A 41 14.21 -5.01 1.29
N PRO A 42 13.35 -4.80 2.30
CA PRO A 42 12.17 -3.97 2.14
C PRO A 42 12.54 -2.48 2.11
N LEU A 43 12.35 -1.82 0.97
CA LEU A 43 12.42 -0.36 0.87
C LEU A 43 11.06 0.26 1.18
N THR A 44 10.61 0.08 2.42
CA THR A 44 9.26 0.41 2.87
C THR A 44 9.23 1.64 3.79
N ILE A 45 8.18 2.43 3.66
CA ILE A 45 7.73 3.40 4.66
C ILE A 45 6.43 2.87 5.28
N ALA A 46 6.38 2.78 6.60
CA ALA A 46 5.21 2.33 7.32
C ALA A 46 4.91 3.26 8.50
N GLN A 47 3.63 3.44 8.78
CA GLN A 47 3.13 4.28 9.86
C GLN A 47 1.79 3.75 10.34
N TYR A 48 1.39 4.09 11.56
CA TYR A 48 0.08 3.76 12.07
C TYR A 48 -0.47 4.87 12.97
N VAL A 49 -1.78 4.88 13.14
CA VAL A 49 -2.52 5.75 14.05
C VAL A 49 -3.43 4.89 14.90
N GLU A 50 -3.34 5.02 16.21
CA GLU A 50 -4.30 4.44 17.15
C GLU A 50 -5.54 5.33 17.25
N ILE A 51 -6.71 4.71 17.16
CA ILE A 51 -8.00 5.38 17.12
C ILE A 51 -8.86 4.77 18.22
N HIS A 52 -9.19 5.59 19.22
CA HIS A 52 -10.08 5.23 20.32
C HIS A 52 -11.44 5.91 20.11
N GLY A 53 -12.47 5.11 19.94
CA GLY A 53 -13.83 5.56 19.63
C GLY A 53 -14.41 4.88 18.39
N ASP A 54 -15.46 5.48 17.85
CA ASP A 54 -16.14 4.95 16.67
C ASP A 54 -15.33 5.25 15.39
N LEU A 55 -15.07 4.20 14.61
CA LEU A 55 -14.42 4.30 13.31
C LEU A 55 -15.36 3.77 12.22
N ASP A 56 -15.72 4.64 11.28
CA ASP A 56 -16.32 4.23 10.02
C ASP A 56 -15.21 3.83 9.03
N ALA A 57 -14.88 2.55 9.02
CA ALA A 57 -13.85 2.02 8.14
C ALA A 57 -14.20 2.14 6.65
N GLY A 58 -15.45 2.42 6.27
CA GLY A 58 -15.84 2.70 4.89
C GLY A 58 -15.51 4.14 4.52
N ARG A 59 -15.85 5.09 5.40
CA ARG A 59 -15.48 6.51 5.25
C ARG A 59 -13.97 6.71 5.25
N LEU A 60 -13.23 5.96 6.07
CA LEU A 60 -11.76 6.00 6.07
C LEU A 60 -11.18 5.54 4.73
N LEU A 61 -11.65 4.41 4.19
CA LEU A 61 -11.22 3.94 2.86
C LEU A 61 -11.52 4.99 1.79
N TYR A 62 -12.72 5.58 1.80
CA TYR A 62 -13.06 6.65 0.88
C TYR A 62 -12.10 7.84 1.01
N SER A 63 -11.79 8.29 2.22
CA SER A 63 -10.83 9.39 2.44
C SER A 63 -9.44 9.08 1.90
N ILE A 64 -8.95 7.85 2.11
CA ILE A 64 -7.66 7.37 1.59
C ILE A 64 -7.65 7.38 0.05
N GLU A 65 -8.71 6.85 -0.58
CA GLU A 65 -8.83 6.84 -2.04
C GLU A 65 -8.94 8.26 -2.61
N ARG A 66 -9.63 9.17 -1.92
CA ARG A 66 -9.74 10.57 -2.33
C ARG A 66 -8.40 11.28 -2.25
N PHE A 67 -7.67 11.13 -1.14
CA PHE A 67 -6.30 11.64 -1.04
C PHE A 67 -5.39 11.05 -2.14
N GLY A 68 -5.45 9.73 -2.34
CA GLY A 68 -4.66 9.03 -3.34
C GLY A 68 -4.94 9.50 -4.77
N ALA A 69 -6.18 9.85 -5.07
CA ALA A 69 -6.57 10.44 -6.34
C ALA A 69 -6.17 11.93 -6.46
N GLU A 70 -6.34 12.72 -5.39
CA GLU A 70 -5.94 14.14 -5.33
C GLU A 70 -4.45 14.34 -5.61
N THR A 71 -3.62 13.42 -5.10
CA THR A 71 -2.15 13.48 -5.24
C THR A 71 -1.59 12.53 -6.30
N GLN A 72 -2.46 11.75 -6.95
CA GLN A 72 -2.14 10.67 -7.89
C GLN A 72 -1.30 9.51 -7.32
N VAL A 73 -0.80 9.59 -6.07
CA VAL A 73 0.06 8.55 -5.47
C VAL A 73 -0.66 7.21 -5.34
N GLY A 74 -1.96 7.21 -5.05
CA GLY A 74 -2.79 6.00 -4.95
C GLY A 74 -3.18 5.39 -6.30
N LEU A 75 -2.81 6.05 -7.40
CA LEU A 75 -3.11 5.66 -8.78
C LEU A 75 -1.85 5.18 -9.53
N LEU A 76 -0.67 5.28 -8.91
CA LEU A 76 0.60 4.96 -9.56
C LEU A 76 0.79 3.45 -9.71
N ARG A 77 1.19 3.05 -10.91
CA ARG A 77 1.72 1.72 -11.21
C ARG A 77 3.10 1.85 -11.83
N LEU A 78 3.96 0.88 -11.55
CA LEU A 78 5.23 0.74 -12.23
C LEU A 78 5.06 -0.22 -13.41
N VAL A 79 5.68 0.12 -14.53
CA VAL A 79 5.69 -0.71 -15.74
C VAL A 79 7.08 -0.73 -16.34
N GLU A 80 7.42 -1.79 -17.04
CA GLU A 80 8.69 -1.92 -17.75
C GLU A 80 8.40 -1.91 -19.26
N ILE A 81 9.09 -1.04 -20.01
CA ILE A 81 8.98 -0.93 -21.47
C ILE A 81 10.38 -1.08 -22.04
N ASP A 82 10.61 -2.13 -22.82
CA ASP A 82 11.92 -2.46 -23.42
C ASP A 82 13.07 -2.51 -22.38
N GLY A 83 12.80 -3.02 -21.19
CA GLY A 83 13.78 -3.10 -20.09
C GLY A 83 13.98 -1.81 -19.31
N VAL A 84 13.20 -0.76 -19.59
CA VAL A 84 13.30 0.56 -18.94
C VAL A 84 12.09 0.79 -18.02
N PRO A 85 12.31 1.13 -16.73
CA PRO A 85 11.22 1.36 -15.80
C PRO A 85 10.53 2.70 -16.07
N HIS A 86 9.21 2.66 -16.08
CA HIS A 86 8.31 3.80 -16.20
C HIS A 86 7.26 3.73 -15.09
N GLN A 87 6.55 4.83 -14.92
CA GLN A 87 5.35 4.89 -14.09
C GLN A 87 4.16 5.36 -14.93
N VAL A 88 2.97 4.98 -14.49
CA VAL A 88 1.71 5.39 -15.10
C VAL A 88 0.69 5.72 -14.02
N VAL A 89 -0.10 6.77 -14.26
CA VAL A 89 -1.24 7.13 -13.41
C VAL A 89 -2.47 6.43 -13.97
N ASP A 90 -2.87 5.33 -13.34
CA ASP A 90 -4.03 4.53 -13.71
C ASP A 90 -5.24 4.95 -12.85
N PRO A 91 -6.24 5.66 -13.40
CA PRO A 91 -7.38 6.16 -12.63
C PRO A 91 -8.29 5.05 -12.08
N PHE A 92 -8.13 3.81 -12.56
CA PHE A 92 -8.84 2.65 -12.06
C PHE A 92 -8.02 1.86 -11.02
N HIS A 93 -6.74 2.18 -10.84
CA HIS A 93 -5.92 1.60 -9.79
C HIS A 93 -6.41 2.06 -8.41
N ARG A 94 -6.31 1.15 -7.44
CA ARG A 94 -6.69 1.39 -6.05
C ARG A 94 -5.59 0.87 -5.12
N PRO A 95 -5.35 1.56 -4.00
CA PRO A 95 -4.43 1.08 -2.98
C PRO A 95 -4.93 -0.25 -2.39
N GLY A 96 -4.01 -1.06 -1.87
CA GLY A 96 -4.37 -2.24 -1.10
C GLY A 96 -5.17 -1.85 0.15
N TRP A 97 -6.17 -2.65 0.51
CA TRP A 97 -7.02 -2.43 1.68
C TRP A 97 -7.32 -3.73 2.41
N ALA A 98 -7.17 -3.72 3.74
CA ALA A 98 -7.51 -4.85 4.59
C ALA A 98 -8.25 -4.41 5.85
N ARG A 99 -9.07 -5.31 6.40
CA ARG A 99 -9.63 -5.21 7.75
C ARG A 99 -9.29 -6.49 8.49
N VAL A 100 -8.69 -6.36 9.67
CA VAL A 100 -8.26 -7.50 10.50
C VAL A 100 -8.91 -7.35 11.87
N ASP A 101 -9.65 -8.36 12.32
CA ASP A 101 -10.22 -8.38 13.66
C ASP A 101 -9.32 -9.21 14.58
N LEU A 102 -8.70 -8.55 15.54
CA LEU A 102 -7.74 -9.13 16.48
C LEU A 102 -8.31 -9.25 17.89
N ARG A 103 -9.59 -8.91 18.11
CA ARG A 103 -10.23 -8.95 19.44
C ARG A 103 -10.27 -10.34 20.06
N GLY A 104 -10.12 -11.39 19.24
CA GLY A 104 -10.06 -12.78 19.71
C GLY A 104 -8.69 -13.20 20.25
N GLU A 105 -7.65 -12.39 20.07
CA GLU A 105 -6.30 -12.67 20.56
C GLU A 105 -6.20 -12.48 22.07
N SER A 106 -5.25 -13.17 22.72
CA SER A 106 -5.03 -13.02 24.17
C SER A 106 -4.55 -11.62 24.57
N ASP A 107 -3.83 -10.97 23.67
CA ASP A 107 -3.42 -9.57 23.74
C ASP A 107 -3.58 -8.95 22.33
N PRO A 108 -4.76 -8.37 22.03
CA PRO A 108 -5.05 -7.82 20.71
C PRO A 108 -4.08 -6.73 20.25
N HIS A 109 -3.57 -5.91 21.18
CA HIS A 109 -2.64 -4.84 20.84
C HIS A 109 -1.27 -5.41 20.47
N ALA A 110 -0.73 -6.33 21.28
CA ALA A 110 0.53 -6.99 20.97
C ALA A 110 0.45 -7.76 19.65
N ALA A 111 -0.68 -8.43 19.37
CA ALA A 111 -0.92 -9.10 18.10
C ALA A 111 -0.92 -8.13 16.92
N ALA A 112 -1.53 -6.94 17.07
CA ALA A 112 -1.51 -5.90 16.05
C ALA A 112 -0.10 -5.38 15.78
N MET A 113 0.68 -5.12 16.83
CA MET A 113 2.08 -4.69 16.70
C MET A 113 2.93 -5.75 16.00
N HIS A 114 2.74 -7.03 16.33
CA HIS A 114 3.43 -8.12 15.66
C HIS A 114 3.07 -8.18 14.18
N TRP A 115 1.77 -8.16 13.85
CA TRP A 115 1.28 -8.14 12.47
C TRP A 115 1.86 -6.98 11.66
N MET A 116 1.86 -5.76 12.21
CA MET A 116 2.39 -4.57 11.53
C MET A 116 3.91 -4.67 11.29
N ASN A 117 4.66 -5.22 12.24
CA ASN A 117 6.11 -5.39 12.12
C ASN A 117 6.47 -6.47 11.07
N GLU A 118 5.77 -7.60 11.07
CA GLU A 118 5.95 -8.62 10.03
C GLU A 118 5.62 -8.06 8.65
N HIS A 119 4.50 -7.32 8.55
CA HIS A 119 4.11 -6.72 7.30
C HIS A 119 5.10 -5.64 6.85
N ALA A 120 5.58 -4.76 7.74
CA ALA A 120 6.55 -3.72 7.39
C ALA A 120 7.92 -4.27 6.97
N SER A 121 8.31 -5.45 7.49
CA SER A 121 9.60 -6.09 7.21
C SER A 121 9.57 -7.09 6.05
N SER A 122 8.39 -7.44 5.54
CA SER A 122 8.26 -8.29 4.36
C SER A 122 8.63 -7.52 3.08
N PRO A 123 9.22 -8.11 2.03
CA PRO A 123 9.43 -7.41 0.75
C PRO A 123 8.12 -6.98 0.07
N ILE A 124 8.19 -6.01 -0.85
CA ILE A 124 7.12 -5.70 -1.83
C ILE A 124 7.66 -6.06 -3.21
N ASP A 125 6.97 -6.94 -3.93
CA ASP A 125 7.25 -7.23 -5.34
C ASP A 125 6.72 -6.08 -6.20
N LEU A 126 7.62 -5.27 -6.76
CA LEU A 126 7.28 -4.11 -7.58
C LEU A 126 6.45 -4.45 -8.83
N ASP A 127 6.48 -5.71 -9.27
CA ASP A 127 5.80 -6.17 -10.49
C ASP A 127 4.40 -6.77 -10.19
N LYS A 128 4.13 -7.16 -8.94
CA LYS A 128 2.91 -7.91 -8.57
C LYS A 128 2.08 -7.29 -7.46
N ASP A 129 2.72 -6.63 -6.50
CA ASP A 129 2.07 -6.20 -5.27
C ASP A 129 1.55 -4.76 -5.37
N HIS A 130 0.63 -4.42 -4.48
CA HIS A 130 0.24 -3.03 -4.28
C HIS A 130 1.42 -2.24 -3.69
N LEU A 131 1.80 -1.15 -4.35
CA LEU A 131 2.87 -0.27 -3.88
C LEU A 131 2.49 0.47 -2.59
N ILE A 132 1.20 0.60 -2.29
CA ILE A 132 0.66 1.11 -1.04
C ILE A 132 -0.46 0.20 -0.55
N THR A 133 -0.44 -0.16 0.73
CA THR A 133 -1.46 -0.95 1.40
C THR A 133 -1.86 -0.28 2.71
N ASN A 134 -3.16 -0.19 2.94
CA ASN A 134 -3.75 0.29 4.17
C ASN A 134 -4.49 -0.86 4.88
N ALA A 135 -4.48 -0.86 6.20
CA ALA A 135 -5.23 -1.82 7.00
C ALA A 135 -5.89 -1.14 8.21
N VAL A 136 -7.09 -1.61 8.55
CA VAL A 136 -7.71 -1.31 9.85
C VAL A 136 -7.64 -2.58 10.69
N LEU A 137 -6.86 -2.53 11.76
CA LEU A 137 -6.74 -3.60 12.75
C LEU A 137 -7.66 -3.25 13.92
N ARG A 138 -8.66 -4.08 14.21
CA ARG A 138 -9.57 -3.89 15.34
C ARG A 138 -9.03 -4.65 16.54
N THR A 139 -8.69 -3.92 17.61
CA THR A 139 -8.09 -4.47 18.83
C THR A 139 -9.07 -4.46 20.00
N GLY A 140 -10.18 -3.73 19.90
CA GLY A 140 -11.26 -3.67 20.88
C GLY A 140 -12.59 -3.31 20.23
N ASP A 141 -13.66 -3.23 21.03
CA ASP A 141 -14.99 -2.89 20.49
C ASP A 141 -15.02 -1.47 19.88
N ASN A 142 -14.25 -0.55 20.45
CA ASN A 142 -14.06 0.82 19.97
C ASN A 142 -12.56 1.18 19.90
N ASP A 143 -11.69 0.20 19.68
CA ASP A 143 -10.25 0.41 19.56
C ASP A 143 -9.76 -0.14 18.22
N TYR A 144 -9.13 0.74 17.45
CA TYR A 144 -8.67 0.46 16.11
C TYR A 144 -7.26 0.99 15.90
N ILE A 145 -6.52 0.34 15.02
CA ILE A 145 -5.25 0.84 14.49
C ILE A 145 -5.42 0.97 12.99
N TRP A 146 -5.30 2.19 12.46
CA TRP A 146 -5.13 2.41 11.04
C TRP A 146 -3.65 2.33 10.73
N TYR A 147 -3.25 1.30 9.98
CA TYR A 147 -1.91 1.09 9.49
C TYR A 147 -1.82 1.44 8.00
N ALA A 148 -0.74 2.10 7.60
CA ALA A 148 -0.43 2.38 6.20
C ALA A 148 1.03 2.01 5.91
N ARG A 149 1.24 1.33 4.79
CA ARG A 149 2.56 0.90 4.30
C ARG A 149 2.68 1.21 2.83
N ALA A 150 3.82 1.71 2.41
CA ALA A 150 4.12 1.93 1.01
C ALA A 150 5.57 1.64 0.66
N HIS A 151 5.83 1.30 -0.60
CA HIS A 151 7.18 1.27 -1.14
C HIS A 151 7.70 2.70 -1.28
N HIS A 152 8.97 2.93 -0.89
CA HIS A 152 9.60 4.26 -0.87
C HIS A 152 9.70 4.90 -2.27
N ILE A 153 9.44 4.13 -3.34
CA ILE A 153 9.45 4.58 -4.73
C ILE A 153 8.25 5.47 -5.08
N ILE A 154 7.14 5.37 -4.34
CA ILE A 154 5.95 6.20 -4.59
C ILE A 154 5.76 7.29 -3.53
N ILE A 155 6.37 7.16 -2.36
CA ILE A 155 6.18 8.10 -1.26
C ILE A 155 7.43 8.17 -0.37
N ASP A 156 7.74 9.35 0.14
CA ASP A 156 8.76 9.56 1.18
C ASP A 156 8.11 9.79 2.55
N GLY A 157 8.92 9.97 3.61
CA GLY A 157 8.40 10.17 4.96
C GLY A 157 7.56 11.44 5.13
N TYR A 158 7.86 12.50 4.36
CA TYR A 158 7.09 13.74 4.41
C TYR A 158 5.74 13.58 3.70
N GLY A 159 5.73 12.96 2.53
CA GLY A 159 4.52 12.57 1.82
C GLY A 159 3.64 11.64 2.65
N ALA A 160 4.23 10.69 3.39
CA ALA A 160 3.49 9.80 4.27
C ALA A 160 2.79 10.56 5.41
N MET A 161 3.44 11.55 6.01
CA MET A 161 2.83 12.41 7.04
C MET A 161 1.71 13.30 6.47
N ASN A 162 1.90 13.83 5.26
CA ASN A 162 0.86 14.59 4.56
C ASN A 162 -0.35 13.70 4.23
N ALA A 163 -0.11 12.44 3.86
CA ALA A 163 -1.18 11.47 3.61
C ALA A 163 -2.03 11.23 4.85
N LEU A 164 -1.42 11.09 6.04
CA LEU A 164 -2.16 10.96 7.30
C LEU A 164 -3.02 12.19 7.56
N THR A 165 -2.40 13.37 7.57
CA THR A 165 -3.08 14.64 7.87
C THR A 165 -4.24 14.89 6.92
N ARG A 166 -4.00 14.76 5.61
CA ARG A 166 -5.01 15.03 4.59
C ARG A 166 -6.14 14.00 4.59
N THR A 167 -5.83 12.74 4.85
CA THR A 167 -6.88 11.70 4.99
C THR A 167 -7.76 12.00 6.20
N ALA A 168 -7.18 12.42 7.32
CA ALA A 168 -7.94 12.82 8.51
C ALA A 168 -8.86 14.01 8.23
N GLU A 169 -8.37 15.04 7.52
CA GLU A 169 -9.18 16.19 7.10
C GLU A 169 -10.39 15.79 6.22
N ILE A 170 -10.20 14.87 5.27
CA ILE A 170 -11.29 14.39 4.40
C ILE A 170 -12.26 13.51 5.18
N TYR A 171 -11.76 12.78 6.18
CA TYR A 171 -12.56 11.91 7.03
C TYR A 171 -13.49 12.67 7.99
N THR A 172 -13.14 13.87 8.43
CA THR A 172 -13.98 14.70 9.32
C THR A 172 -15.02 15.49 8.53
#